data_AF-A0A2W4W888-F1
#
_entry.id   AF-A0A2W4W888-F1
#
_cell.length_a   1.000
_cell.length_b   1.000
_cell.length_c   1.000
_cell.angle_alpha   90.00
_cell.angle_beta   90.00
_cell.angle_gamma   90.00
#
_symmetry.space_group_name_H-M   'P 1'
#
loop_
_entity.id
_entity.type
_entity.pdbx_description
1 polymer ?
#
loop_
_entity_poly.entity_id
_entity_poly.type
_entity_poly.pdbx_seq_one_letter_code
_entity_poly.pdbx_strand_id
1 'polypeptide(L)' 'MLAPWIAFPDIARHSIGWRLGDGADYLDEFHRMLDTLSAQDRCRYETDHPEPGDWIGLYAFLRERPWS' A
#
# COMPACT_ATOMS: atom_id res chain seq x y z
N MET A 1 3.22 -3.74 8.44
CA MET A 1 2.01 -4.37 7.84
C MET A 1 2.40 -5.12 6.58
N LEU A 2 1.57 -6.03 6.07
CA LEU A 2 1.80 -6.65 4.76
C LEU A 2 1.39 -5.69 3.65
N ALA A 3 1.89 -5.91 2.44
CA ALA A 3 1.43 -5.15 1.29
C ALA A 3 -0.03 -5.54 0.96
N PRO A 4 -0.86 -4.62 0.45
CA PRO A 4 -2.28 -4.85 0.16
C PRO A 4 -2.54 -6.09 -0.72
N TRP A 5 -1.69 -6.36 -1.71
CA TRP A 5 -1.78 -7.53 -2.59
C TRP A 5 -1.41 -8.87 -1.93
N ILE A 6 -0.82 -8.84 -0.74
CA ILE A 6 -0.52 -10.03 0.06
C ILE A 6 -1.62 -10.24 1.11
N ALA A 7 -2.10 -9.16 1.72
CA ALA A 7 -3.15 -9.24 2.74
C ALA A 7 -4.53 -9.53 2.15
N PHE A 8 -4.84 -8.98 0.96
CA PHE A 8 -6.10 -9.16 0.25
C PHE A 8 -5.83 -9.53 -1.22
N PRO A 9 -5.33 -10.75 -1.49
CA PRO A 9 -4.95 -11.16 -2.84
C PRO A 9 -6.13 -11.20 -3.83
N ASP A 10 -7.36 -11.35 -3.31
CA ASP A 10 -8.58 -11.42 -4.12
C ASP A 10 -9.16 -10.04 -4.49
N ILE A 11 -8.67 -8.96 -3.86
CA ILE A 11 -9.15 -7.60 -4.14
C ILE A 11 -8.21 -6.92 -5.13
N ALA A 12 -8.59 -6.90 -6.40
CA ALA A 12 -7.86 -6.18 -7.44
C ALA A 12 -7.66 -4.69 -7.08
N ARG A 13 -6.52 -4.09 -7.45
CA ARG A 13 -6.13 -2.70 -7.10
C ARG A 13 -7.24 -1.65 -7.28
N HIS A 14 -7.99 -1.74 -8.38
CA HIS A 14 -9.01 -0.75 -8.72
C HIS A 14 -10.43 -1.16 -8.27
N SER A 15 -10.54 -2.24 -7.49
CA SER A 15 -11.80 -2.72 -6.96
C SER A 15 -12.41 -1.74 -5.97
N ILE A 16 -13.74 -1.73 -5.91
CA ILE A 16 -14.50 -0.98 -4.90
C ILE A 16 -14.24 -1.51 -3.48
N GLY A 17 -13.74 -2.74 -3.32
CA GLY A 17 -13.36 -3.31 -2.03
C GLY A 17 -12.25 -2.53 -1.31
N TRP A 18 -11.47 -1.73 -2.03
CA TRP A 18 -10.48 -0.81 -1.46
C TRP A 18 -11.05 0.54 -1.00
N ARG A 19 -12.33 0.79 -1.27
CA ARG A 19 -13.04 2.04 -0.94
C ARG A 19 -14.17 1.81 0.07
N LEU A 20 -14.42 0.57 0.47
CA LEU A 20 -15.49 0.17 1.36
C LEU A 20 -15.03 -0.94 2.31
N GLY A 21 -15.47 -0.86 3.57
CA GLY A 21 -15.22 -1.89 4.58
C GLY A 21 -13.74 -2.09 4.89
N ASP A 22 -13.38 -3.31 5.28
CA ASP A 22 -12.05 -3.67 5.78
C ASP A 22 -10.90 -3.33 4.82
N GLY A 23 -11.14 -3.35 3.50
CA GLY A 23 -10.12 -2.98 2.53
C GLY A 23 -9.79 -1.49 2.58
N ALA A 24 -10.78 -0.62 2.79
CA ALA A 24 -10.55 0.81 2.95
C ALA A 24 -9.72 1.10 4.21
N ASP A 25 -10.13 0.53 5.34
CA ASP A 25 -9.43 0.70 6.62
C ASP A 25 -7.99 0.17 6.52
N TYR A 26 -7.79 -0.98 5.85
CA TYR A 26 -6.45 -1.54 5.65
C TYR A 26 -5.55 -0.65 4.79
N LEU A 27 -6.06 -0.10 3.68
CA LEU A 27 -5.27 0.80 2.83
C LEU A 27 -4.90 2.08 3.57
N ASP A 28 -5.82 2.59 4.38
CA ASP A 28 -5.60 3.77 5.22
C ASP A 28 -4.46 3.55 6.22
N GLU A 29 -4.54 2.45 6.98
CA GLU A 29 -3.50 2.06 7.92
C GLU A 29 -2.17 1.73 7.23
N PHE A 30 -2.22 1.06 6.08
CA PHE A 30 -1.04 0.74 5.28
C PHE A 30 -0.33 2.01 4.81
N HIS A 31 -1.11 2.98 4.31
CA HIS A 31 -0.57 4.26 3.86
C HIS A 31 0.06 5.04 5.02
N ARG A 32 -0.64 5.14 6.16
CA ARG A 32 -0.12 5.78 7.38
C ARG A 32 1.18 5.10 7.84
N MET A 33 1.21 3.77 7.88
CA MET A 33 2.41 3.03 8.25
C MET A 33 3.58 3.37 7.31
N LEU A 34 3.38 3.34 5.99
CA LEU A 34 4.44 3.69 5.02
C LEU A 34 4.97 5.10 5.21
N ASP A 35 4.09 6.05 5.54
CA ASP A 35 4.46 7.45 5.75
C ASP A 35 5.26 7.67 7.04
N THR A 36 5.05 6.82 8.06
CA THR A 36 5.83 6.87 9.31
C THR A 36 7.22 6.24 9.22
N LEU A 37 7.52 5.48 8.16
CA LEU A 37 8.82 4.84 7.99
C LEU A 37 9.90 5.85 7.61
N SER A 38 11.12 5.60 8.08
CA SER A 38 12.29 6.31 7.56
C SER A 38 12.49 6.01 6.07
N ALA A 39 13.23 6.85 5.35
CA ALA A 39 13.53 6.61 3.93
C ALA A 39 14.25 5.25 3.71
N GLN A 40 15.11 4.84 4.65
CA GLN A 40 15.81 3.56 4.58
C GLN A 40 14.86 2.39 4.82
N ASP A 41 14.02 2.46 5.86
CA ASP A 41 13.07 1.39 6.18
C ASP A 41 12.01 1.26 5.10
N ARG A 42 11.57 2.37 4.52
CA ARG A 42 10.66 2.37 3.37
C ARG A 42 11.30 1.72 2.15
N CYS A 43 12.56 2.06 1.82
CA CYS A 43 13.27 1.42 0.72
C CYS A 43 13.41 -0.09 0.92
N ARG A 44 13.72 -0.52 2.15
CA ARG A 44 13.75 -1.94 2.51
C ARG A 44 12.37 -2.59 2.35
N TYR A 45 11.32 -1.94 2.84
CA TYR A 45 9.96 -2.43 2.74
C TYR A 45 9.52 -2.63 1.28
N GLU A 46 9.78 -1.65 0.42
CA GLU A 46 9.47 -1.70 -1.02
C GLU A 46 10.29 -2.79 -1.76
N THR A 47 11.49 -3.10 -1.27
CA THR A 47 12.33 -4.19 -1.80
C THR A 47 11.81 -5.56 -1.37
N ASP A 48 11.42 -5.70 -0.11
CA ASP A 48 10.89 -6.94 0.46
C ASP A 48 9.47 -7.26 -0.08
N HIS A 49 8.72 -6.24 -0.50
CA HIS A 49 7.36 -6.35 -1.03
C HIS A 49 7.27 -5.65 -2.39
N PRO A 50 7.78 -6.24 -3.49
CA PRO A 50 7.70 -5.62 -4.80
C PRO A 50 6.24 -5.53 -5.29
N GLU A 51 5.92 -4.48 -6.03
CA GLU A 51 4.59 -4.26 -6.64
C GLU A 51 4.33 -5.28 -7.76
N PRO A 52 3.26 -6.09 -7.68
CA PRO A 52 2.94 -7.03 -8.76
C PRO A 52 1.99 -6.41 -9.79
N GLY A 53 2.25 -6.64 -11.08
CA GLY A 53 1.28 -6.40 -12.18
C GLY A 53 0.57 -5.05 -12.09
N ASP A 54 -0.74 -5.08 -11.84
CA ASP A 54 -1.58 -3.88 -11.76
C ASP A 54 -1.20 -2.94 -10.60
N TRP A 55 -0.44 -3.40 -9.60
CA TRP A 55 -0.02 -2.62 -8.44
C TRP A 55 1.14 -1.66 -8.71
N ILE A 56 1.81 -1.79 -9.86
CA ILE A 56 2.94 -0.96 -10.25
C ILE A 56 2.57 0.53 -10.14
N GLY A 57 3.44 1.30 -9.48
CA GLY A 57 3.29 2.73 -9.25
C GLY A 57 2.45 3.10 -8.02
N LEU A 58 2.03 2.16 -7.17
CA LEU A 58 1.45 2.49 -5.86
C LEU A 58 2.43 3.29 -5.00
N TYR A 59 3.65 2.79 -4.82
CA TYR A 59 4.64 3.38 -3.94
C TYR A 59 5.02 4.78 -4.39
N ALA A 60 5.13 5.00 -5.70
CA ALA A 60 5.33 6.33 -6.28
C ALA A 60 4.12 7.24 -5.97
N PHE A 61 2.90 6.76 -6.23
CA PHE A 61 1.68 7.51 -5.95
C PHE A 61 1.52 7.92 -4.48
N LEU A 62 1.79 7.00 -3.54
CA LEU A 62 1.72 7.28 -2.10
C LEU A 62 2.83 8.24 -1.66
N ARG A 63 4.00 8.21 -2.32
CA ARG A 63 5.10 9.15 -2.04
C ARG A 63 4.76 10.58 -2.42
N GLU A 64 4.01 10.77 -3.49
CA GLU A 64 3.54 12.08 -3.95
C GLU A 64 2.38 12.62 -3.09
N ARG A 65 1.78 11.77 -2.25
CA ARG A 65 0.59 12.08 -1.46
C ARG A 65 0.78 11.60 -0.02
N PRO A 66 1.68 12.22 0.74
CA PRO A 66 1.89 11.83 2.13
C PRO A 66 0.60 11.91 2.93
N TRP A 67 0.51 11.09 3.97
CA TRP A 67 -0.63 11.07 4.87
C TRP A 67 -0.65 12.41 5.65
N SER A 68 -1.77 13.14 5.63
CA SER A 68 -1.93 14.45 6.32
C SER A 68 -2.68 14.31 7.63
#